data_AF-A0A971RNH4-F1
#
_entry.id   AF-A0A971RNH4-F1
#
_cell.length_a   1.000
_cell.length_b   1.000
_cell.length_c   1.000
_cell.angle_alpha   90.00
_cell.angle_beta   90.00
_cell.angle_gamma   90.00
#
_symmetry.space_group_name_H-M   'P 1'
#
loop_
_entity.id
_entity.type
_entity.pdbx_description
1 polymer ?
#
loop_
_entity_poly.entity_id
_entity_poly.type
_entity_poly.pdbx_seq_one_letter_code
_entity_poly.pdbx_strand_id
1 'polypeptide(L)'
;SHHEKWNGNGYPRGLEGENIPLSARIVAIADVFDALTSKRPYKEAFSFFEAIRIMQDGRGSHFDPQILDVFTSDLVRLEETYHVIRSKSETLSFGS
;
A
#
# COMPACT_ATOMS: atom_id res chain seq x y z
N SER A 1 11.46 -7.93 6.24
CA SER A 1 10.46 -8.82 5.64
C SER A 1 9.17 -8.03 5.57
N HIS A 2 8.69 -7.68 4.37
CA HIS A 2 7.44 -6.92 4.17
C HIS A 2 6.19 -7.82 4.23
N HIS A 3 6.37 -9.13 4.39
CA HIS A 3 5.29 -10.12 4.54
C HIS A 3 4.88 -10.37 6.02
N GLU A 4 5.50 -9.68 6.97
CA GLU A 4 5.02 -9.66 8.36
C GLU A 4 3.73 -8.84 8.43
N LYS A 5 2.74 -9.31 9.20
CA LYS A 5 1.45 -8.63 9.39
C LYS A 5 1.41 -8.06 10.80
N TRP A 6 0.77 -6.91 10.96
CA TRP A 6 0.66 -6.25 12.27
C TRP A 6 0.13 -7.16 13.38
N ASN A 7 -0.81 -8.06 13.08
CA ASN A 7 -1.39 -9.02 14.03
C ASN A 7 -0.55 -10.28 14.29
N GLY A 8 0.69 -10.38 13.81
CA GLY A 8 1.54 -11.54 14.01
C GLY A 8 1.27 -12.73 13.08
N ASN A 9 0.21 -12.71 12.26
CA ASN A 9 -0.10 -13.78 11.30
C ASN A 9 0.69 -13.68 9.98
N GLY A 10 1.84 -12.99 10.01
CA GLY A 10 2.74 -12.84 8.87
C GLY A 10 3.91 -13.83 8.91
N TYR A 11 4.80 -13.74 7.92
CA TYR A 11 5.95 -14.64 7.81
C TYR A 11 7.21 -13.86 7.37
N PRO A 12 8.43 -14.40 7.62
CA PRO A 12 8.76 -15.72 8.18
C PRO A 12 8.93 -15.78 9.71
N ARG A 13 8.93 -14.65 10.42
CA ARG A 13 9.27 -14.62 11.85
C ARG A 13 8.05 -14.52 12.76
N GLY A 14 6.87 -14.22 12.22
CA GLY A 14 5.64 -14.06 13.01
C GLY A 14 5.73 -12.87 13.97
N LEU A 15 6.38 -11.79 13.54
CA LEU A 15 6.53 -10.59 14.36
C LEU A 15 5.20 -9.84 14.42
N GLU A 16 4.85 -9.33 15.59
CA GLU A 16 3.61 -8.59 15.83
C GLU A 16 3.88 -7.16 16.29
N GLY A 17 2.98 -6.25 15.91
CA GLY A 17 2.99 -4.86 16.36
C GLY A 17 4.34 -4.16 16.12
N GLU A 18 4.85 -3.54 17.18
CA GLU A 18 6.09 -2.77 17.15
C GLU A 18 7.37 -3.62 17.06
N ASN A 19 7.26 -4.94 17.26
CA ASN A 19 8.37 -5.86 17.02
C ASN A 19 8.73 -5.95 15.53
N ILE A 20 7.81 -5.55 14.65
CA ILE A 20 8.07 -5.37 13.23
C ILE A 20 8.85 -4.05 13.05
N PRO A 21 10.04 -4.07 12.41
CA PRO A 21 10.80 -2.86 12.15
C PRO A 21 9.95 -1.79 11.45
N LEU A 22 10.07 -0.52 11.89
CA LEU A 22 9.29 0.59 11.33
C LEU A 22 9.37 0.66 9.79
N SER A 23 10.57 0.48 9.24
CA SER A 23 10.77 0.46 7.78
C SER A 23 9.99 -0.65 7.08
N ALA A 24 9.88 -1.84 7.69
CA ALA A 24 9.09 -2.93 7.14
C ALA A 24 7.59 -2.63 7.16
N ARG A 25 7.09 -1.96 8.22
CA ARG A 25 5.68 -1.55 8.31
C ARG A 25 5.32 -0.48 7.27
N ILE A 26 6.21 0.49 7.04
CA ILE A 26 6.05 1.51 5.98
C ILE A 26 6.05 0.86 4.59
N VAL A 27 7.02 -0.01 4.31
CA VAL A 27 7.14 -0.69 3.01
C VAL A 27 5.94 -1.58 2.73
N ALA A 28 5.37 -2.26 3.74
CA ALA A 28 4.17 -3.09 3.56
C ALA A 28 2.95 -2.28 3.06
N ILE A 29 2.75 -1.05 3.58
CA ILE A 29 1.68 -0.16 3.11
C ILE A 29 1.92 0.25 1.65
N ALA A 30 3.13 0.67 1.31
CA ALA A 30 3.47 1.09 -0.05
C ALA A 30 3.34 -0.07 -1.05
N ASP A 31 3.83 -1.26 -0.71
CA ASP A 31 3.79 -2.46 -1.56
C ASP A 31 2.35 -2.91 -1.83
N VAL A 32 1.50 -2.94 -0.79
CA VAL A 32 0.10 -3.33 -0.98
C VAL A 32 -0.68 -2.26 -1.76
N PHE A 33 -0.45 -0.98 -1.49
CA PHE A 33 -1.11 0.09 -2.25
C PHE A 33 -0.75 0.02 -3.74
N ASP A 34 0.53 -0.15 -4.08
CA ASP A 34 0.98 -0.33 -5.46
C ASP A 34 0.39 -1.61 -6.08
N ALA A 35 0.40 -2.72 -5.35
CA ALA A 35 -0.16 -3.99 -5.83
C ALA A 35 -1.67 -3.93 -6.09
N LEU A 36 -2.44 -3.19 -5.28
CA LEU A 36 -3.88 -2.99 -5.47
C LEU A 36 -4.17 -2.05 -6.64
N THR A 37 -3.39 -1.01 -6.78
CA THR A 37 -3.62 0.02 -7.79
C THR A 37 -2.97 -0.30 -9.13
N SER A 38 -2.04 -1.26 -9.24
CA SER A 38 -1.37 -1.62 -10.49
C SER A 38 -2.12 -2.69 -11.31
N LYS A 39 -2.19 -2.49 -12.64
CA LYS A 39 -2.82 -3.44 -13.57
C LYS A 39 -1.92 -4.67 -13.73
N ARG A 40 -2.49 -5.86 -13.61
CA ARG A 40 -1.79 -7.14 -13.86
C ARG A 40 -2.45 -7.87 -15.03
N PRO A 41 -1.75 -8.77 -15.75
CA PRO A 41 -2.29 -9.46 -16.93
C PRO A 41 -3.63 -10.19 -16.70
N TYR A 42 -3.93 -10.52 -15.45
CA TYR A 42 -5.10 -11.30 -15.03
C TYR A 42 -6.03 -10.56 -14.06
N LYS A 43 -5.77 -9.27 -13.78
CA LYS A 43 -6.56 -8.50 -12.81
C LYS A 43 -6.49 -7.01 -13.15
N GLU A 44 -7.66 -6.42 -13.36
CA GLU A 44 -7.79 -4.97 -13.47
C GLU A 44 -7.35 -4.30 -12.16
N ALA A 45 -6.74 -3.12 -12.29
CA ALA A 45 -6.38 -2.29 -11.15
C ALA A 45 -7.64 -1.89 -10.38
N PHE A 46 -7.57 -1.90 -9.05
CA PHE A 46 -8.59 -1.21 -8.26
C PHE A 46 -8.46 0.29 -8.46
N SER A 47 -9.58 1.01 -8.36
CA SER A 47 -9.54 2.47 -8.27
C SER A 47 -8.81 2.92 -7.00
N PHE A 48 -8.35 4.17 -6.99
CA PHE A 48 -7.68 4.77 -5.83
C PHE A 48 -8.51 4.58 -4.54
N PHE A 49 -9.78 4.97 -4.56
CA PHE A 49 -10.66 4.86 -3.40
C PHE A 49 -10.95 3.41 -2.99
N GLU A 50 -11.07 2.48 -3.94
CA GLU A 50 -11.22 1.06 -3.61
C GLU A 50 -9.98 0.48 -2.94
N ALA A 51 -8.78 0.85 -3.42
CA ALA A 51 -7.53 0.43 -2.80
C ALA A 51 -7.43 0.95 -1.37
N ILE A 52 -7.72 2.24 -1.14
CA ILE A 52 -7.76 2.82 0.21
C ILE A 52 -8.78 2.09 1.09
N ARG A 53 -9.99 1.80 0.59
CA ARG A 53 -11.01 1.06 1.35
C ARG A 53 -10.51 -0.33 1.77
N ILE A 54 -9.93 -1.09 0.84
CA ILE A 54 -9.37 -2.42 1.12
C ILE A 54 -8.26 -2.34 2.17
N MET A 55 -7.41 -1.30 2.12
CA MET A 55 -6.37 -1.11 3.12
C MET A 55 -6.95 -0.77 4.50
N GLN A 56 -7.98 0.08 4.55
CA GLN A 56 -8.68 0.40 5.80
C GLN A 56 -9.36 -0.82 6.44
N ASP A 57 -9.92 -1.73 5.63
CA ASP A 57 -10.45 -3.01 6.12
C ASP A 57 -9.37 -3.88 6.80
N GLY A 58 -8.08 -3.68 6.45
CA GLY A 58 -6.92 -4.34 7.04
C GLY A 58 -6.25 -3.59 8.21
N ARG A 59 -6.81 -2.44 8.63
CA ARG A 59 -6.25 -1.60 9.69
C ARG A 59 -6.17 -2.36 11.03
N GLY A 60 -5.02 -2.33 11.69
CA GLY A 60 -4.82 -3.01 12.97
C GLY A 60 -4.73 -4.54 12.88
N SER A 61 -4.76 -5.11 11.68
CA SER A 61 -4.58 -6.53 11.45
C SER A 61 -3.45 -6.82 10.48
N HIS A 62 -3.58 -6.37 9.23
CA HIS A 62 -2.54 -6.45 8.22
C HIS A 62 -1.57 -5.28 8.39
N PHE A 63 -2.12 -4.08 8.59
CA PHE A 63 -1.36 -2.83 8.64
C PHE A 63 -1.28 -2.27 10.04
N ASP A 64 -0.15 -1.61 10.30
CA ASP A 64 -0.01 -0.73 11.44
C ASP A 64 -1.06 0.39 11.37
N PRO A 65 -1.92 0.54 12.38
CA PRO A 65 -2.97 1.56 12.37
C PRO A 65 -2.40 2.97 12.32
N GLN A 66 -1.30 3.27 13.02
CA GLN A 66 -0.73 4.62 13.06
C GLN A 66 -0.16 5.02 11.71
N ILE A 67 0.54 4.10 11.04
CA ILE A 67 1.15 4.40 9.74
C ILE A 67 0.09 4.50 8.66
N LEU A 68 -0.94 3.63 8.70
CA LEU A 68 -2.05 3.70 7.75
C LEU A 68 -2.87 4.99 7.92
N ASP A 69 -3.09 5.44 9.15
CA ASP A 69 -3.77 6.70 9.44
C ASP A 69 -2.96 7.88 8.90
N VAL A 70 -1.64 7.89 9.10
CA VAL A 70 -0.76 8.93 8.52
C VAL A 70 -0.80 8.90 6.99
N PHE A 71 -0.70 7.72 6.38
CA PHE A 71 -0.77 7.54 4.93
C PHE A 71 -2.09 8.07 4.34
N THR A 72 -3.20 7.91 5.06
CA THR A 72 -4.54 8.32 4.61
C THR A 72 -5.02 9.66 5.18
N SER A 73 -4.16 10.39 5.89
CA SER A 73 -4.53 11.64 6.58
C SER A 73 -4.87 12.79 5.62
N ASP A 74 -4.28 12.79 4.42
CA ASP A 74 -4.53 13.76 3.35
C ASP A 74 -4.78 13.02 2.03
N LEU A 75 -6.00 12.49 1.90
CA LEU A 75 -6.41 11.73 0.72
C LEU A 75 -6.37 12.56 -0.56
N VAL A 76 -6.65 13.86 -0.48
CA VAL A 76 -6.64 14.77 -1.64
C VAL A 76 -5.23 14.84 -2.20
N ARG A 77 -4.25 15.18 -1.36
CA ARG A 77 -2.85 15.25 -1.78
C ARG A 77 -2.31 13.90 -2.24
N LEU A 78 -2.72 12.81 -1.58
CA LEU A 78 -2.31 11.46 -1.95
C LEU A 78 -2.84 11.09 -3.35
N GLU A 79 -4.11 11.40 -3.63
CA GLU A 79 -4.74 11.18 -4.93
C GLU A 79 -4.06 11.99 -6.04
N GLU A 80 -3.79 13.27 -5.80
CA GLU A 80 -3.05 14.14 -6.73
C GLU A 80 -1.68 13.56 -7.06
N THR A 81 -0.92 13.19 -6.03
CA THR A 81 0.43 12.61 -6.17
C THR A 81 0.39 11.32 -6.99
N TYR A 82 -0.58 10.46 -6.70
CA TYR A 82 -0.80 9.21 -7.41
C TYR A 82 -1.07 9.44 -8.91
N HIS A 83 -1.95 10.36 -9.26
CA HIS A 83 -2.26 10.69 -10.66
C HIS A 83 -1.07 11.30 -11.41
N VAL A 84 -0.29 12.16 -10.75
CA VAL A 84 0.93 12.74 -11.34
C VAL A 84 1.98 11.66 -11.64
N ILE A 85 2.18 10.71 -10.74
CA ILE A 85 3.14 9.62 -10.95
C ILE A 85 2.65 8.70 -12.07
N ARG A 86 1.36 8.36 -12.11
CA ARG A 86 0.80 7.47 -13.13
C ARG A 86 0.84 8.03 -14.54
N SER A 87 0.45 9.29 -14.71
CA SER A 87 0.47 9.95 -16.02
C SER A 87 1.89 10.02 -16.63
N LYS A 88 2.92 10.21 -15.79
CA LYS A 88 4.32 10.16 -16.24
C LYS A 88 4.75 8.76 -16.68
N SER A 89 4.33 7.70 -15.99
CA SER A 89 4.67 6.32 -16.34
C SER A 89 4.09 5.87 -17.69
N GLU A 90 2.88 6.32 -18.02
CA GLU A 90 2.25 6.04 -19.33
C GLU A 90 2.95 6.79 -20.46
N THR A 91 3.34 8.05 -20.23
CA THR A 91 4.00 8.89 -21.26
C THR A 91 5.39 8.36 -21.62
N LEU A 92 6.10 7.73 -20.67
CA LEU A 92 7.43 7.12 -20.90
C LEU A 92 7.38 5.80 -21.68
N SER A 93 6.22 5.14 -21.74
CA SER A 93 6.07 3.83 -22.42
C SER A 93 5.78 3.95 -23.92
N PHE A 94 5.49 5.15 -24.43
CA PHE A 94 5.24 5.42 -25.86
C PHE A 94 6.47 5.92 -26.63
N GLY A 95 7.65 5.91 -26.01
CA GLY A 95 8.91 6.45 -26.56
C GLY A 95 10.02 5.44 -26.79
N SER A 96 9.68 4.18 -27.15
CA SER A 96 10.66 3.13 -27.53
C SER A 96 10.24 2.43 -28.80
#